data_AF-A0A662SX40-F1
#
_entry.id   AF-A0A662SX40-F1
#
_cell.length_a   1.000
_cell.length_b   1.000
_cell.length_c   1.000
_cell.angle_alpha   90.00
_cell.angle_beta   90.00
_cell.angle_gamma   90.00
#
_symmetry.space_group_name_H-M   'P 1'
#
loop_
_entity.id
_entity.type
_entity.pdbx_description
1 polymer ?
#
loop_
_entity_poly.entity_id
_entity_poly.type
_entity_poly.pdbx_seq_one_letter_code
_entity_poly.pdbx_strand_id
1 'polypeptide(L)'
;MDAKAIEELIEREAEQARRRLGELAEGRELRRVTLKDFPVSGRRAGALLYDGEIAISSRLSGPQLTAVVRREAFLLSVPSAVMDLQITVDLGWLHAWEMEKNGRTREALREWWSICYRGHKTRMGALYAPAYLLPWMTAAYNDRGSVELLKRINDEAREGRVVREEELYYVVVDTLQDAIVQLSEDELSKAIDLLSGEASEEEKSKNRFKVARRKLLRYGIYTKGSVVNIHRLGLQTMFLVISGLRQEALHELADLPVVYRILEGEVSLEDHVVVFIVGERDVKGLKKSIEEASEARGFKFELHRARAGWHMLQRRMYGKQSEAYMYLKKALEQGASNQAFGVRVGKLNPPSIQVDKVDLKILRLIHRIGKTSNRKIRALAGVSKAETERRLRKLRNQGLVLEYWGLTGLGVGAPTFLLVEAKELYDAYRICSALSEVSTVMGSWCDSGVLACICYTPSSMLTYFTRAVKEALGDKLLKRILLREAGPSGWDIPVEYWREDVKSFDFSGVMEQVRSILAGSSGDAYSRVVGSTCRAALSKA
;
A
#
# COMPACT_ATOMS: atom_id res chain seq x y z
N MET A 1 -27.55 -17.21 15.91
CA MET A 1 -26.84 -18.02 16.92
C MET A 1 -26.95 -17.28 18.23
N ASP A 2 -27.24 -17.99 19.31
CA ASP A 2 -27.21 -17.42 20.65
C ASP A 2 -25.77 -17.41 21.20
N ALA A 3 -25.58 -16.85 22.40
CA ALA A 3 -24.25 -16.72 23.01
C ALA A 3 -23.59 -18.08 23.28
N LYS A 4 -24.36 -19.09 23.69
CA LYS A 4 -23.85 -20.43 24.00
C LYS A 4 -23.36 -21.15 22.74
N ALA A 5 -24.11 -21.08 21.65
CA ALA A 5 -23.67 -21.64 20.38
C ALA A 5 -22.42 -20.93 19.81
N ILE A 6 -22.24 -19.64 20.12
CA ILE A 6 -21.02 -18.90 19.75
C ILE A 6 -19.84 -19.35 20.61
N GLU A 7 -20.06 -19.57 21.91
CA GLU A 7 -19.05 -20.08 22.85
C GLU A 7 -18.52 -21.45 22.42
N GLU A 8 -19.42 -22.40 22.15
CA GLU A 8 -19.07 -23.73 21.63
C GLU A 8 -18.30 -23.64 20.29
N LEU A 9 -18.67 -22.67 19.44
CA LEU A 9 -17.97 -22.42 18.19
C LEU A 9 -16.57 -21.85 18.43
N ILE A 10 -16.40 -20.91 19.37
CA ILE A 10 -15.09 -20.35 19.73
C ILE A 10 -14.16 -21.46 20.22
N GLU A 11 -14.62 -22.33 21.13
CA GLU A 11 -13.82 -23.44 21.66
C GLU A 11 -13.33 -24.37 20.54
N ARG A 12 -14.22 -24.73 19.62
CA ARG A 12 -13.91 -25.60 18.49
C ARG A 12 -12.91 -24.97 17.52
N GLU A 13 -13.08 -23.69 17.19
CA GLU A 13 -12.13 -23.00 16.30
C GLU A 13 -10.80 -22.71 17.02
N ALA A 14 -10.80 -22.51 18.35
CA ALA A 14 -9.60 -22.31 19.14
C ALA A 14 -8.73 -23.58 19.16
N GLU A 15 -9.36 -24.75 19.22
CA GLU A 15 -8.64 -26.02 19.08
C GLU A 15 -7.92 -26.13 17.72
N GLN A 16 -8.55 -25.65 16.65
CA GLN A 16 -7.92 -25.62 15.33
C GLN A 16 -6.78 -24.59 15.26
N ALA A 17 -6.96 -23.43 15.88
CA ALA A 17 -5.92 -22.41 15.98
C ALA A 17 -4.71 -22.91 16.80
N ARG A 18 -4.93 -23.58 17.93
CA ARG A 18 -3.85 -24.18 18.74
C ARG A 18 -3.06 -25.21 17.97
N ARG A 19 -3.72 -26.10 17.21
CA ARG A 19 -3.04 -27.05 16.32
C ARG A 19 -2.18 -26.36 15.26
N ARG A 20 -2.63 -25.23 14.73
CA ARG A 20 -1.87 -24.42 13.78
C ARG A 20 -0.66 -23.76 14.44
N LEU A 21 -0.82 -23.23 15.64
CA LEU A 21 0.24 -22.51 16.37
C LEU A 21 1.30 -23.46 16.96
N GLY A 22 0.94 -24.72 17.22
CA GLY A 22 1.86 -25.72 17.75
C GLY A 22 2.41 -25.32 19.12
N GLU A 23 3.73 -25.32 19.27
CA GLU A 23 4.43 -24.94 20.51
C GLU A 23 4.21 -23.47 20.92
N LEU A 24 3.77 -22.61 19.99
CA LEU A 24 3.48 -21.20 20.26
C LEU A 24 2.11 -20.99 20.92
N ALA A 25 1.26 -22.02 20.96
CA ALA A 25 -0.09 -21.87 21.45
C ALA A 25 -0.13 -21.60 22.97
N GLU A 26 -0.82 -20.53 23.37
CA GLU A 26 -1.20 -20.29 24.76
C GLU A 26 -2.70 -20.53 24.92
N GLY A 27 -3.08 -21.49 25.77
CA GLY A 27 -4.47 -21.74 26.09
C GLY A 27 -4.98 -20.70 27.08
N ARG A 28 -5.91 -19.83 26.65
CA ARG A 28 -6.63 -18.93 27.56
C ARG A 28 -8.05 -19.41 27.77
N GLU A 29 -8.46 -19.40 29.02
CA GLU A 29 -9.81 -19.76 29.41
C GLU A 29 -10.76 -18.58 29.12
N LEU A 30 -11.75 -18.83 28.28
CA LEU A 30 -12.84 -17.91 28.03
C LEU A 30 -13.90 -18.14 29.11
N ARG A 31 -14.18 -17.13 29.92
CA ARG A 31 -15.16 -17.24 31.02
C ARG A 31 -16.59 -17.04 30.53
N ARG A 32 -16.77 -16.20 29.51
CA ARG A 32 -18.11 -15.84 29.05
C ARG A 32 -18.12 -15.24 27.64
N VAL A 33 -19.15 -15.60 26.87
CA VAL A 33 -19.56 -14.89 25.65
C VAL A 33 -20.85 -14.12 25.88
N THR A 34 -20.90 -12.88 25.39
CA THR A 34 -22.13 -12.07 25.39
C THR A 34 -22.45 -11.52 24.01
N LEU A 35 -23.75 -11.33 23.72
CA LEU A 35 -24.23 -10.64 22.54
C LEU A 35 -24.65 -9.22 22.92
N LYS A 36 -24.06 -8.20 22.29
CA LYS A 36 -24.37 -6.78 22.53
C LYS A 36 -24.60 -6.04 21.22
N ASP A 37 -25.49 -5.04 21.23
CA ASP A 37 -25.66 -4.18 20.07
C ASP A 37 -24.58 -3.09 20.05
N PHE A 38 -23.66 -3.15 19.08
CA PHE A 38 -22.66 -2.10 18.85
C PHE A 38 -22.22 -2.04 17.37
N PRO A 39 -21.74 -0.88 16.89
CA PRO A 39 -21.29 -0.71 15.50
C PRO A 39 -20.16 -1.67 15.12
N VAL A 40 -20.25 -2.22 13.90
CA VAL A 40 -19.22 -3.10 13.33
C VAL A 40 -18.22 -2.23 12.56
N SER A 41 -17.19 -1.77 13.25
CA SER A 41 -16.15 -0.90 12.68
C SER A 41 -14.79 -1.11 13.34
N GLY A 42 -13.71 -0.74 12.64
CA GLY A 42 -12.34 -0.84 13.15
C GLY A 42 -11.69 -2.19 12.90
N ARG A 43 -10.41 -2.33 13.28
CA ARG A 43 -9.58 -3.49 12.92
C ARG A 43 -10.07 -4.79 13.55
N ARG A 44 -10.51 -4.74 14.82
CA ARG A 44 -11.21 -5.84 15.51
C ARG A 44 -12.74 -5.76 15.35
N ALA A 45 -13.23 -5.32 14.18
CA ALA A 45 -14.67 -5.13 13.94
C ALA A 45 -15.51 -6.30 14.41
N GLY A 46 -16.57 -6.00 15.16
CA GLY A 46 -17.58 -6.99 15.54
C GLY A 46 -17.31 -7.76 16.84
N ALA A 47 -16.18 -7.52 17.52
CA ALA A 47 -15.91 -8.06 18.85
C ALA A 47 -15.29 -7.01 19.77
N LEU A 48 -15.59 -7.12 21.07
CA LEU A 48 -14.91 -6.41 22.16
C LEU A 48 -14.39 -7.45 23.14
N LEU A 49 -13.13 -7.33 23.55
CA LEU A 49 -12.51 -8.19 24.55
C LEU A 49 -12.44 -7.44 25.87
N TYR A 50 -12.85 -8.13 26.93
CA TYR A 50 -12.67 -7.75 28.32
C TYR A 50 -11.93 -8.88 29.04
N ASP A 51 -11.48 -8.67 30.27
CA ASP A 51 -10.77 -9.70 31.05
C ASP A 51 -11.57 -11.00 31.15
N GLY A 52 -11.19 -11.99 30.34
CA GLY A 52 -11.84 -13.29 30.25
C GLY A 52 -13.23 -13.31 29.60
N GLU A 53 -13.73 -12.19 29.07
CA GLU A 53 -15.05 -12.11 28.42
C GLU A 53 -14.97 -11.56 27.00
N ILE A 54 -15.78 -12.11 26.09
CA ILE A 54 -15.92 -11.59 24.73
C ILE A 54 -17.36 -11.13 24.50
N ALA A 55 -17.53 -9.88 24.06
CA ALA A 55 -18.80 -9.39 23.53
C ALA A 55 -18.77 -9.40 22.00
N ILE A 56 -19.69 -10.15 21.39
CA ILE A 56 -19.90 -10.20 19.95
C ILE A 56 -21.06 -9.29 19.55
N SER A 57 -20.90 -8.54 18.46
CA SER A 57 -21.95 -7.65 17.97
C SER A 57 -23.16 -8.44 17.48
N SER A 58 -24.34 -8.14 18.00
CA SER A 58 -25.62 -8.71 17.54
C SER A 58 -25.97 -8.31 16.10
N ARG A 59 -25.25 -7.33 15.51
CA ARG A 59 -25.40 -6.91 14.11
C ARG A 59 -24.74 -7.89 13.12
N LEU A 60 -23.93 -8.84 13.60
CA LEU A 60 -23.27 -9.83 12.75
C LEU A 60 -24.18 -11.03 12.50
N SER A 61 -24.12 -11.57 11.28
CA SER A 61 -24.80 -12.82 10.94
C SER A 61 -24.04 -13.61 9.87
N GLY A 62 -24.37 -14.91 9.77
CA GLY A 62 -23.84 -15.80 8.75
C GLY A 62 -22.31 -15.81 8.69
N PRO A 63 -21.70 -15.69 7.49
CA PRO A 63 -20.25 -15.76 7.34
C PRO A 63 -19.46 -14.70 8.11
N GLN A 64 -20.02 -13.50 8.31
CA GLN A 64 -19.34 -12.43 9.05
C GLN A 64 -19.19 -12.78 10.53
N LEU A 65 -20.24 -13.37 11.11
CA LEU A 65 -20.19 -13.88 12.48
C LEU A 65 -19.15 -15.00 12.61
N THR A 66 -19.18 -16.00 11.73
CA THR A 66 -18.21 -17.11 11.74
C THR A 66 -16.78 -16.61 11.61
N ALA A 67 -16.51 -15.63 10.74
CA ALA A 67 -15.18 -15.08 10.56
C ALA A 67 -14.67 -14.32 11.80
N VAL A 68 -15.55 -13.55 12.46
CA VAL A 68 -15.21 -12.89 13.73
C VAL A 68 -14.92 -13.93 14.80
N VAL A 69 -15.75 -14.97 14.92
CA VAL A 69 -15.52 -16.05 15.89
C VAL A 69 -14.18 -16.75 15.65
N ARG A 70 -13.85 -17.08 14.40
CA ARG A 70 -12.53 -17.67 14.04
C ARG A 70 -11.36 -16.76 14.40
N ARG A 71 -11.48 -15.46 14.10
CA ARG A 71 -10.45 -14.47 14.47
C ARG A 71 -10.26 -14.43 15.98
N GLU A 72 -11.34 -14.32 16.74
CA GLU A 72 -11.28 -14.25 18.20
C GLU A 72 -10.73 -15.55 18.81
N ALA A 73 -11.12 -16.71 18.29
CA ALA A 73 -10.59 -17.99 18.71
C ALA A 73 -9.08 -18.12 18.44
N PHE A 74 -8.61 -17.59 17.31
CA PHE A 74 -7.18 -17.47 17.01
C PHE A 74 -6.47 -16.56 18.01
N LEU A 75 -7.01 -15.37 18.28
CA LEU A 75 -6.44 -14.42 19.23
C LEU A 75 -6.38 -14.95 20.66
N LEU A 76 -7.36 -15.76 21.08
CA LEU A 76 -7.33 -16.44 22.37
C LEU A 76 -6.25 -17.53 22.46
N SER A 77 -5.71 -17.97 21.32
CA SER A 77 -4.73 -19.04 21.23
C SER A 77 -3.28 -18.55 21.09
N VAL A 78 -3.06 -17.24 20.81
CA VAL A 78 -1.71 -16.66 20.67
C VAL A 78 -1.13 -16.25 22.03
N PRO A 79 0.19 -16.04 22.14
CA PRO A 79 0.81 -15.58 23.38
C PRO A 79 0.29 -14.24 23.90
N SER A 80 0.21 -14.10 25.22
CA SER A 80 -0.21 -12.87 25.93
C SER A 80 0.57 -11.64 25.50
N ALA A 81 1.89 -11.79 25.35
CA ALA A 81 2.80 -10.72 24.96
C ALA A 81 2.49 -10.09 23.59
N VAL A 82 1.79 -10.80 22.69
CA VAL A 82 1.58 -10.36 21.30
C VAL A 82 0.12 -10.15 20.93
N MET A 83 -0.83 -10.45 21.84
CA MET A 83 -2.27 -10.42 21.53
C MET A 83 -2.79 -9.03 21.20
N ASP A 84 -2.32 -8.01 21.92
CA ASP A 84 -2.83 -6.65 21.79
C ASP A 84 -2.22 -5.89 20.61
N LEU A 85 -1.20 -6.47 19.97
CA LEU A 85 -0.62 -5.94 18.74
C LEU A 85 -1.63 -6.04 17.61
N GLN A 86 -1.82 -4.95 16.89
CA GLN A 86 -2.83 -4.93 15.86
C GLN A 86 -2.48 -5.85 14.67
N ILE A 87 -1.19 -6.13 14.42
CA ILE A 87 -0.77 -7.12 13.40
C ILE A 87 -1.28 -8.53 13.75
N THR A 88 -1.35 -8.87 15.03
CA THR A 88 -1.89 -10.16 15.48
C THR A 88 -3.38 -10.27 15.17
N VAL A 89 -4.13 -9.16 15.25
CA VAL A 89 -5.53 -9.08 14.80
C VAL A 89 -5.65 -9.34 13.29
N ASP A 90 -4.72 -8.83 12.48
CA ASP A 90 -4.69 -9.11 11.04
C ASP A 90 -4.36 -10.57 10.73
N LEU A 91 -3.46 -11.19 11.48
CA LEU A 91 -3.16 -12.61 11.35
C LEU A 91 -4.37 -13.47 11.75
N GLY A 92 -5.16 -13.03 12.73
CA GLY A 92 -6.45 -13.65 13.04
C GLY A 92 -7.47 -13.54 11.90
N TRP A 93 -7.50 -12.40 11.20
CA TRP A 93 -8.32 -12.26 9.99
C TRP A 93 -7.84 -13.15 8.85
N LEU A 94 -6.52 -13.25 8.65
CA LEU A 94 -5.92 -14.16 7.67
C LEU A 94 -6.31 -15.62 7.99
N HIS A 95 -6.20 -16.02 9.25
CA HIS A 95 -6.63 -17.34 9.70
C HIS A 95 -8.11 -17.60 9.39
N ALA A 96 -9.01 -16.67 9.77
CA ALA A 96 -10.43 -16.79 9.48
C ALA A 96 -10.74 -16.90 7.98
N TRP A 97 -9.96 -16.21 7.14
CA TRP A 97 -10.07 -16.23 5.68
C TRP A 97 -9.57 -17.53 5.06
N GLU A 98 -8.45 -18.10 5.54
CA GLU A 98 -7.89 -19.37 5.08
C GLU A 98 -8.81 -20.55 5.39
N MET A 99 -9.49 -20.50 6.54
CA MET A 99 -10.46 -21.51 6.98
C MET A 99 -11.76 -21.50 6.17
N GLU A 100 -12.04 -20.44 5.39
CA GLU A 100 -13.23 -20.37 4.54
C GLU A 100 -13.03 -21.14 3.23
N LYS A 101 -13.69 -22.29 3.11
CA LYS A 101 -13.58 -23.18 1.94
C LYS A 101 -14.43 -22.70 0.75
N ASN A 102 -15.50 -21.95 0.99
CA ASN A 102 -16.33 -21.44 -0.09
C ASN A 102 -15.66 -20.21 -0.73
N GLY A 103 -15.25 -20.34 -2.00
CA GLY A 103 -14.56 -19.26 -2.71
C GLY A 103 -15.31 -17.92 -2.74
N ARG A 104 -16.64 -17.93 -2.91
CA ARG A 104 -17.45 -16.69 -2.92
C ARG A 104 -17.51 -16.03 -1.55
N THR A 105 -17.71 -16.84 -0.50
CA THR A 105 -17.70 -16.35 0.88
C THR A 105 -16.33 -15.81 1.27
N ARG A 106 -15.27 -16.52 0.89
CA ARG A 106 -13.87 -16.14 1.10
C ARG A 106 -13.54 -14.78 0.47
N GLU A 107 -14.00 -14.53 -0.76
CA GLU A 107 -13.84 -13.21 -1.40
C GLU A 107 -14.64 -12.12 -0.68
N ALA A 108 -15.88 -12.41 -0.29
CA ALA A 108 -16.72 -11.45 0.43
C ALA A 108 -16.13 -11.07 1.80
N LEU A 109 -15.54 -12.04 2.51
CA LEU A 109 -14.82 -11.82 3.77
C LEU A 109 -13.56 -10.97 3.55
N ARG A 110 -12.77 -11.24 2.50
CA ARG A 110 -11.61 -10.42 2.17
C ARG A 110 -11.99 -8.96 1.90
N GLU A 111 -13.06 -8.74 1.14
CA GLU A 111 -13.58 -7.39 0.89
C GLU A 111 -14.07 -6.72 2.19
N TRP A 112 -14.73 -7.47 3.07
CA TRP A 112 -15.19 -6.93 4.35
C TRP A 112 -14.04 -6.60 5.29
N TRP A 113 -13.03 -7.48 5.39
CA TRP A 113 -11.79 -7.21 6.09
C TRP A 113 -11.12 -5.95 5.55
N SER A 114 -11.03 -5.77 4.23
CA SER A 114 -10.47 -4.56 3.62
C SER A 114 -11.20 -3.26 4.01
N ILE A 115 -12.49 -3.34 4.34
CA ILE A 115 -13.29 -2.19 4.81
C ILE A 115 -13.05 -1.94 6.32
N CYS A 116 -12.98 -3.01 7.11
CA CYS A 116 -12.76 -2.95 8.56
C CYS A 116 -11.31 -2.55 8.90
N TYR A 117 -10.39 -2.96 8.03
CA TYR A 117 -9.00 -2.58 8.06
C TYR A 117 -8.89 -1.07 7.81
N ARG A 118 -8.72 -0.34 8.91
CA ARG A 118 -8.05 0.96 8.92
C ARG A 118 -6.63 0.78 9.44
N GLY A 119 -5.98 -0.34 9.15
CA GLY A 119 -4.62 -0.51 9.65
C GLY A 119 -3.76 0.63 9.13
N HIS A 120 -2.73 0.92 9.90
CA HIS A 120 -1.55 1.63 9.45
C HIS A 120 -1.35 1.33 7.97
N LYS A 121 -1.65 2.35 7.17
CA LYS A 121 -1.79 2.39 5.71
C LYS A 121 -0.46 2.07 5.01
N THR A 122 0.13 0.91 5.28
CA THR A 122 1.29 0.38 4.58
C THR A 122 0.83 -0.10 3.23
N ARG A 123 0.80 0.85 2.28
CA ARG A 123 0.60 0.53 0.88
C ARG A 123 1.93 0.02 0.37
N MET A 124 2.12 -1.28 0.52
CA MET A 124 3.14 -1.97 -0.22
C MET A 124 2.84 -1.91 -1.71
N GLY A 125 3.88 -1.65 -2.46
CA GLY A 125 3.81 -1.45 -3.89
C GLY A 125 3.81 0.02 -4.21
N ALA A 126 4.88 0.42 -4.87
CA ALA A 126 4.81 1.19 -6.09
C ALA A 126 4.08 2.56 -6.06
N LEU A 127 4.69 3.64 -6.59
CA LEU A 127 4.12 5.01 -6.66
C LEU A 127 2.62 5.14 -7.04
N TYR A 128 2.02 4.11 -7.64
CA TYR A 128 0.59 4.03 -7.95
C TYR A 128 -0.08 2.69 -7.60
N ALA A 129 0.49 1.81 -6.77
CA ALA A 129 -0.22 0.60 -6.35
C ALA A 129 -1.28 0.93 -5.27
N PRO A 130 -2.51 0.40 -5.37
CA PRO A 130 -3.59 0.82 -4.48
C PRO A 130 -3.51 0.23 -3.07
N ALA A 131 -4.12 0.94 -2.11
CA ALA A 131 -4.21 0.55 -0.69
C ALA A 131 -4.80 -0.85 -0.43
N TYR A 132 -5.61 -1.34 -1.36
CA TYR A 132 -6.40 -2.57 -1.19
C TYR A 132 -5.61 -3.86 -1.39
N LEU A 133 -4.32 -3.79 -1.68
CA LEU A 133 -3.50 -4.95 -2.01
C LEU A 133 -2.92 -5.66 -0.79
N LEU A 134 -2.85 -5.03 0.39
CA LEU A 134 -2.28 -5.65 1.57
C LEU A 134 -3.02 -6.94 2.02
N PRO A 135 -4.37 -7.03 2.03
CA PRO A 135 -5.07 -8.30 2.29
C PRO A 135 -4.81 -9.39 1.23
N TRP A 136 -4.32 -9.01 0.05
CA TRP A 136 -3.88 -9.95 -0.99
C TRP A 136 -2.42 -10.38 -0.78
N MET A 137 -1.62 -9.56 -0.11
CA MET A 137 -0.23 -9.83 0.23
C MET A 137 -0.08 -10.71 1.46
N THR A 138 -0.92 -10.52 2.48
CA THR A 138 -0.96 -11.41 3.65
C THR A 138 -1.29 -12.86 3.29
N ALA A 139 -2.07 -13.08 2.22
CA ALA A 139 -2.34 -14.40 1.68
C ALA A 139 -1.10 -15.09 1.08
N ALA A 140 -0.09 -14.32 0.63
CA ALA A 140 1.18 -14.85 0.15
C ALA A 140 2.10 -15.32 1.30
N TYR A 141 1.86 -14.79 2.50
CA TYR A 141 2.56 -15.20 3.72
C TYR A 141 2.23 -16.64 4.14
N ASN A 142 1.08 -17.16 3.70
CA ASN A 142 0.55 -18.50 3.96
C ASN A 142 0.50 -18.89 5.46
N ASP A 143 -0.10 -20.06 5.74
CA ASP A 143 -0.23 -20.57 7.11
C ASP A 143 1.11 -20.60 7.86
N ARG A 144 2.19 -21.06 7.20
CA ARG A 144 3.50 -21.27 7.83
C ARG A 144 4.23 -19.97 8.12
N GLY A 145 4.21 -19.02 7.18
CA GLY A 145 4.85 -17.71 7.40
C GLY A 145 4.22 -16.98 8.58
N SER A 146 2.89 -17.04 8.71
CA SER A 146 2.17 -16.32 9.78
C SER A 146 2.56 -16.79 11.19
N VAL A 147 2.79 -18.10 11.36
CA VAL A 147 3.24 -18.67 12.64
C VAL A 147 4.70 -18.29 12.92
N GLU A 148 5.55 -18.30 11.90
CA GLU A 148 6.96 -17.90 12.05
C GLU A 148 7.10 -16.43 12.45
N LEU A 149 6.29 -15.54 11.86
CA LEU A 149 6.24 -14.14 12.26
C LEU A 149 5.77 -13.99 13.71
N LEU A 150 4.70 -14.67 14.11
CA LEU A 150 4.24 -14.62 15.51
C LEU A 150 5.27 -15.15 16.48
N LYS A 151 6.01 -16.21 16.10
CA LYS A 151 7.10 -16.75 16.89
C LYS A 151 8.19 -15.70 17.08
N ARG A 152 8.64 -15.07 15.99
CA ARG A 152 9.63 -13.98 16.05
C ARG A 152 9.18 -12.81 16.93
N ILE A 153 7.93 -12.35 16.77
CA ILE A 153 7.35 -11.27 17.59
C ILE A 153 7.38 -11.66 19.07
N ASN A 154 6.96 -12.90 19.37
CA ASN A 154 6.90 -13.40 20.73
C ASN A 154 8.30 -13.53 21.35
N ASP A 155 9.29 -13.98 20.58
CA ASP A 155 10.67 -14.08 21.04
C ASP A 155 11.24 -12.68 21.36
N GLU A 156 11.04 -11.69 20.47
CA GLU A 156 11.45 -10.30 20.71
C GLU A 156 10.76 -9.69 21.95
N ALA A 157 9.47 -9.97 22.16
CA ALA A 157 8.73 -9.50 23.32
C ALA A 157 9.20 -10.16 24.63
N ARG A 158 9.54 -11.47 24.61
CA ARG A 158 10.07 -12.20 25.78
C ARG A 158 11.46 -11.72 26.19
N GLU A 159 12.24 -11.21 25.24
CA GLU A 159 13.54 -10.58 25.50
C GLU A 159 13.41 -9.15 26.09
N GLY A 160 12.18 -8.67 26.32
CA GLY A 160 11.93 -7.34 26.89
C GLY A 160 12.13 -6.20 25.90
N ARG A 161 12.22 -6.49 24.60
CA ARG A 161 12.28 -5.45 23.56
C ARG A 161 10.88 -4.87 23.35
N VAL A 162 10.79 -3.55 23.22
CA VAL A 162 9.53 -2.89 22.83
C VAL A 162 9.30 -3.18 21.36
N VAL A 163 8.35 -4.08 21.08
CA VAL A 163 7.98 -4.42 19.70
C VAL A 163 7.01 -3.36 19.18
N ARG A 164 7.50 -2.45 18.32
CA ARG A 164 6.66 -1.43 17.69
C ARG A 164 5.91 -2.01 16.49
N GLU A 165 4.67 -1.58 16.25
CA GLU A 165 3.87 -2.13 15.13
C GLU A 165 4.53 -1.89 13.78
N GLU A 166 5.16 -0.72 13.62
CA GLU A 166 5.86 -0.31 12.41
C GLU A 166 7.00 -1.28 12.07
N GLU A 167 7.75 -1.72 13.09
CA GLU A 167 8.87 -2.66 12.93
C GLU A 167 8.38 -4.03 12.45
N LEU A 168 7.24 -4.48 12.96
CA LEU A 168 6.64 -5.75 12.54
C LEU A 168 6.10 -5.71 11.12
N TYR A 169 5.54 -4.56 10.73
CA TYR A 169 5.19 -4.34 9.33
C TYR A 169 6.41 -4.44 8.43
N TYR A 170 7.55 -3.90 8.84
CA TYR A 170 8.78 -4.04 8.05
C TYR A 170 9.25 -5.48 7.93
N VAL A 171 9.20 -6.27 9.00
CA VAL A 171 9.53 -7.69 8.93
C VAL A 171 8.66 -8.42 7.91
N VAL A 172 7.36 -8.14 7.88
CA VAL A 172 6.43 -8.70 6.88
C VAL A 172 6.82 -8.27 5.47
N VAL A 173 7.09 -6.97 5.30
CA VAL A 173 7.48 -6.38 4.02
C VAL A 173 8.77 -6.99 3.50
N ASP A 174 9.82 -7.01 4.30
CA ASP A 174 11.15 -7.54 3.97
C ASP A 174 11.03 -9.03 3.59
N THR A 175 10.27 -9.81 4.36
CA THR A 175 10.02 -11.24 4.08
C THR A 175 9.28 -11.46 2.75
N LEU A 176 8.35 -10.56 2.40
CA LEU A 176 7.58 -10.65 1.16
C LEU A 176 8.30 -10.06 -0.07
N GLN A 177 9.27 -9.17 0.13
CA GLN A 177 10.04 -8.56 -0.96
C GLN A 177 10.92 -9.59 -1.67
N ASP A 178 11.51 -10.52 -0.91
CA ASP A 178 12.36 -11.61 -1.43
C ASP A 178 11.61 -12.92 -1.71
N ALA A 179 10.30 -12.95 -1.49
CA ALA A 179 9.41 -14.05 -1.91
C ALA A 179 9.21 -14.08 -3.44
N ILE A 180 10.30 -13.95 -4.20
CA ILE A 180 10.33 -13.91 -5.65
C ILE A 180 9.70 -15.19 -6.16
N VAL A 181 8.47 -15.06 -6.66
CA VAL A 181 7.89 -16.11 -7.49
C VAL A 181 8.61 -16.02 -8.82
N GLN A 182 9.55 -16.92 -9.04
CA GLN A 182 10.23 -17.04 -10.32
C GLN A 182 9.21 -17.45 -11.38
N LEU A 183 8.84 -16.51 -12.23
CA LEU A 183 8.12 -16.77 -13.47
C LEU A 183 9.11 -17.31 -14.48
N SER A 184 8.73 -18.34 -15.24
CA SER A 184 9.53 -18.73 -16.42
C SER A 184 9.49 -17.62 -17.48
N GLU A 185 10.44 -17.60 -18.43
CA GLU A 185 10.42 -16.64 -19.54
C GLU A 185 9.10 -16.67 -20.34
N ASP A 186 8.53 -17.86 -20.52
CA ASP A 186 7.23 -18.06 -21.16
C ASP A 186 6.06 -17.49 -20.32
N GLU A 187 6.12 -17.61 -18.99
CA GLU A 187 5.13 -17.00 -18.08
C GLU A 187 5.27 -15.48 -18.05
N LEU A 188 6.48 -14.96 -18.09
CA LEU A 188 6.78 -13.53 -18.14
C LEU A 188 6.34 -12.91 -19.47
N SER A 189 6.63 -13.56 -20.59
CA SER A 189 6.17 -13.15 -21.92
C SER A 189 4.63 -13.06 -21.97
N LYS A 190 3.93 -14.08 -21.46
CA LYS A 190 2.47 -14.05 -21.35
C LYS A 190 1.95 -13.00 -20.37
N ALA A 191 2.68 -12.73 -19.30
CA ALA A 191 2.37 -11.65 -18.39
C ALA A 191 2.44 -10.30 -19.12
N ILE A 192 3.48 -10.10 -19.94
CA ILE A 192 3.66 -8.91 -20.79
C ILE A 192 2.50 -8.80 -21.78
N ASP A 193 2.13 -9.87 -22.48
CA ASP A 193 1.01 -9.89 -23.43
C ASP A 193 -0.36 -9.59 -22.77
N LEU A 194 -0.58 -10.09 -21.55
CA LEU A 194 -1.77 -9.78 -20.74
C LEU A 194 -1.86 -8.30 -20.38
N LEU A 195 -0.71 -7.69 -20.16
CA LEU A 195 -0.53 -6.38 -19.57
C LEU A 195 -0.49 -5.27 -20.63
N SER A 196 0.12 -5.53 -21.79
CA SER A 196 0.12 -4.63 -22.93
C SER A 196 -1.25 -4.57 -23.61
N GLY A 197 -2.10 -5.58 -23.37
CA GLY A 197 -3.38 -5.73 -24.06
C GLY A 197 -3.21 -6.14 -25.53
N GLU A 198 -1.99 -6.46 -25.96
CA GLU A 198 -1.63 -6.79 -27.34
C GLU A 198 -1.88 -8.26 -27.69
N ALA A 199 -2.16 -9.11 -26.69
CA ALA A 199 -2.57 -10.49 -26.94
C ALA A 199 -3.83 -10.52 -27.83
N SER A 200 -3.75 -11.24 -28.95
CA SER A 200 -4.94 -11.54 -29.76
C SER A 200 -5.96 -12.35 -28.94
N GLU A 201 -7.23 -12.27 -29.29
CA GLU A 201 -8.28 -13.08 -28.63
C GLU A 201 -8.02 -14.59 -28.78
N GLU A 202 -7.38 -14.99 -29.88
CA GLU A 202 -6.94 -16.36 -30.13
C GLU A 202 -5.84 -16.78 -29.14
N GLU A 203 -4.83 -15.93 -28.89
CA GLU A 203 -3.77 -16.20 -27.91
C GLU A 203 -4.33 -16.27 -26.47
N LYS A 204 -5.26 -15.37 -26.13
CA LYS A 204 -5.96 -15.37 -24.83
C LYS A 204 -6.77 -16.64 -24.58
N SER A 205 -7.22 -17.31 -25.64
CA SER A 205 -8.02 -18.53 -25.55
C SER A 205 -7.20 -19.77 -25.19
N LYS A 206 -5.89 -19.77 -25.49
CA LYS A 206 -4.97 -20.91 -25.30
C LYS A 206 -4.83 -21.31 -23.83
N ASN A 207 -4.74 -22.62 -23.57
CA ASN A 207 -4.69 -23.15 -22.20
C ASN A 207 -3.45 -22.66 -21.43
N ARG A 208 -2.29 -22.58 -22.09
CA ARG A 208 -1.05 -22.11 -21.46
C ARG A 208 -1.17 -20.66 -20.94
N PHE A 209 -1.88 -19.79 -21.68
CA PHE A 209 -2.15 -18.41 -21.29
C PHE A 209 -3.07 -18.34 -20.06
N LYS A 210 -4.12 -19.17 -20.02
CA LYS A 210 -5.04 -19.29 -18.87
C LYS A 210 -4.35 -19.83 -17.62
N VAL A 211 -3.36 -20.72 -17.77
CA VAL A 211 -2.56 -21.27 -16.65
C VAL A 211 -1.62 -20.21 -16.08
N ALA A 212 -0.84 -19.53 -16.93
CA ALA A 212 0.05 -18.44 -16.51
C ALA A 212 -0.73 -17.34 -15.78
N ARG A 213 -1.85 -16.89 -16.36
CA ARG A 213 -2.76 -15.92 -15.73
C ARG A 213 -3.27 -16.38 -14.36
N ARG A 214 -3.68 -17.65 -14.22
CA ARG A 214 -4.15 -18.19 -12.94
C ARG A 214 -3.04 -18.24 -11.91
N LYS A 215 -1.82 -18.58 -12.32
CA LYS A 215 -0.64 -18.64 -11.45
C LYS A 215 -0.29 -17.25 -10.91
N LEU A 216 -0.21 -16.25 -11.80
CA LEU A 216 0.02 -14.84 -11.46
C LEU A 216 -1.00 -14.27 -10.46
N LEU A 217 -2.29 -14.58 -10.67
CA LEU A 217 -3.37 -14.17 -9.76
C LEU A 217 -3.34 -14.94 -8.43
N ARG A 218 -3.02 -16.23 -8.46
CA ARG A 218 -2.96 -17.10 -7.26
C ARG A 218 -1.85 -16.66 -6.32
N TYR A 219 -0.68 -16.34 -6.86
CA TYR A 219 0.46 -15.88 -6.06
C TYR A 219 0.40 -14.40 -5.69
N GLY A 220 -0.68 -13.71 -6.07
CA GLY A 220 -0.84 -12.30 -5.77
C GLY A 220 0.12 -11.39 -6.51
N ILE A 221 1.06 -11.87 -7.33
CA ILE A 221 2.02 -11.05 -8.10
C ILE A 221 1.28 -10.02 -8.96
N TYR A 222 0.17 -10.45 -9.53
CA TYR A 222 -0.65 -9.67 -10.44
C TYR A 222 -2.05 -9.48 -9.90
N THR A 223 -2.59 -8.27 -10.04
CA THR A 223 -3.97 -7.97 -9.68
C THR A 223 -4.69 -7.26 -10.80
N LYS A 224 -6.01 -7.44 -10.80
CA LYS A 224 -6.94 -6.69 -11.64
C LYS A 224 -7.88 -5.93 -10.73
N GLY A 225 -7.97 -4.62 -10.90
CA GLY A 225 -8.89 -3.79 -10.15
C GLY A 225 -9.28 -2.51 -10.87
N SER A 226 -9.99 -1.64 -10.16
CA SER A 226 -10.17 -0.27 -10.57
C SER A 226 -9.27 0.63 -9.74
N VAL A 227 -8.58 1.56 -10.40
CA VAL A 227 -7.74 2.57 -9.74
C VAL A 227 -8.26 3.96 -10.01
N VAL A 228 -7.99 4.84 -9.06
CA VAL A 228 -8.35 6.25 -9.18
C VAL A 228 -7.18 7.00 -9.80
N ASN A 229 -7.44 7.71 -10.88
CA ASN A 229 -6.50 8.64 -11.46
C ASN A 229 -6.51 9.95 -10.66
N ILE A 230 -5.65 10.02 -9.64
CA ILE A 230 -5.55 11.18 -8.74
C ILE A 230 -5.22 12.48 -9.49
N HIS A 231 -4.50 12.41 -10.60
CA HIS A 231 -4.14 13.60 -11.37
C HIS A 231 -5.34 14.23 -12.09
N ARG A 232 -6.31 13.42 -12.49
CA ARG A 232 -7.59 13.90 -13.02
C ARG A 232 -8.47 14.55 -11.94
N LEU A 233 -8.13 14.40 -10.65
CA LEU A 233 -8.72 15.13 -9.54
C LEU A 233 -7.99 16.45 -9.21
N GLY A 234 -7.05 16.89 -10.06
CA GLY A 234 -6.28 18.12 -9.82
C GLY A 234 -5.19 17.98 -8.75
N LEU A 235 -4.87 16.73 -8.37
CA LEU A 235 -3.80 16.43 -7.43
C LEU A 235 -2.46 16.21 -8.16
N GLN A 236 -1.38 16.65 -7.54
CA GLN A 236 0.00 16.59 -8.02
C GLN A 236 0.82 15.68 -7.12
N THR A 237 1.69 14.88 -7.74
CA THR A 237 2.67 14.07 -7.01
C THR A 237 3.96 14.87 -6.88
N MET A 238 4.44 15.03 -5.65
CA MET A 238 5.69 15.72 -5.34
C MET A 238 6.66 14.75 -4.65
N PHE A 239 7.90 14.73 -5.11
CA PHE A 239 9.00 13.98 -4.50
C PHE A 239 9.85 14.94 -3.69
N LEU A 240 9.86 14.77 -2.38
CA LEU A 240 10.77 15.45 -1.47
C LEU A 240 11.90 14.49 -1.10
N VAL A 241 13.12 14.81 -1.52
CA VAL A 241 14.33 14.07 -1.17
C VAL A 241 15.05 14.86 -0.08
N ILE A 242 15.20 14.29 1.11
CA ILE A 242 15.74 14.96 2.31
C ILE A 242 17.07 14.30 2.69
N SER A 243 18.01 15.11 3.16
CA SER A 243 19.24 14.64 3.80
C SER A 243 19.45 15.38 5.13
N GLY A 244 19.69 14.64 6.22
CA GLY A 244 19.99 15.20 7.55
C GLY A 244 18.78 15.46 8.45
N LEU A 245 17.65 14.78 8.21
CA LEU A 245 16.46 14.85 9.07
C LEU A 245 16.32 13.58 9.93
N ARG A 246 15.90 13.74 11.18
CA ARG A 246 15.66 12.61 12.09
C ARG A 246 14.39 11.83 11.74
N GLN A 247 14.39 10.53 12.01
CA GLN A 247 13.27 9.62 11.72
C GLN A 247 11.95 10.00 12.44
N GLU A 248 11.98 10.60 13.64
CA GLU A 248 10.73 10.88 14.37
C GLU A 248 9.83 11.87 13.62
N ALA A 249 10.44 12.87 12.96
CA ALA A 249 9.70 13.84 12.15
C ALA A 249 9.04 13.18 10.92
N LEU A 250 9.64 12.10 10.41
CA LEU A 250 9.07 11.34 9.29
C LEU A 250 7.82 10.59 9.74
N HIS A 251 7.85 9.95 10.92
CA HIS A 251 6.68 9.25 11.45
C HIS A 251 5.50 10.21 11.68
N GLU A 252 5.75 11.40 12.22
CA GLU A 252 4.71 12.44 12.37
C GLU A 252 4.17 12.93 11.01
N LEU A 253 5.04 13.10 10.01
CA LEU A 253 4.61 13.43 8.65
C LEU A 253 3.76 12.31 8.05
N ALA A 254 4.08 11.06 8.36
CA ALA A 254 3.40 9.90 7.83
C ALA A 254 1.90 9.94 8.14
N ASP A 255 1.45 10.55 9.23
CA ASP A 255 0.02 10.64 9.56
C ASP A 255 -0.77 11.65 8.72
N LEU A 256 -0.08 12.57 8.02
CA LEU A 256 -0.74 13.62 7.27
C LEU A 256 -1.49 13.08 6.05
N PRO A 257 -2.68 13.65 5.73
CA PRO A 257 -3.53 13.15 4.64
C PRO A 257 -2.99 13.45 3.24
N VAL A 258 -1.84 14.14 3.14
CA VAL A 258 -1.13 14.48 1.90
C VAL A 258 0.13 13.63 1.70
N VAL A 259 0.57 12.87 2.70
CA VAL A 259 1.77 12.04 2.61
C VAL A 259 1.38 10.68 2.07
N TYR A 260 1.72 10.45 0.80
CA TYR A 260 1.47 9.21 0.10
C TYR A 260 2.40 8.09 0.55
N ARG A 261 3.66 8.42 0.83
CA ARG A 261 4.67 7.44 1.19
C ARG A 261 5.88 8.13 1.80
N ILE A 262 6.55 7.44 2.70
CA ILE A 262 7.88 7.78 3.17
C ILE A 262 8.76 6.56 2.95
N LEU A 263 9.98 6.79 2.46
CA LEU A 263 10.99 5.77 2.24
C LEU A 263 12.26 6.24 2.96
N GLU A 264 12.77 5.39 3.85
CA GLU A 264 13.97 5.65 4.65
C GLU A 264 15.18 5.00 3.99
N GLY A 265 16.34 5.64 4.08
CA GLY A 265 17.60 5.03 3.64
C GLY A 265 18.01 3.88 4.56
N GLU A 266 18.23 2.69 3.98
CA GLU A 266 18.65 1.50 4.71
C GLU A 266 20.12 1.61 5.20
N VAL A 267 20.98 2.23 4.38
CA VAL A 267 22.41 2.39 4.66
C VAL A 267 22.71 3.78 5.24
N SER A 268 22.04 4.82 4.74
CA SER A 268 22.16 6.19 5.20
C SER A 268 20.87 6.56 5.92
N LEU A 269 20.89 6.51 7.25
CA LEU A 269 19.73 6.84 8.09
C LEU A 269 19.34 8.33 8.04
N GLU A 270 20.11 9.15 7.32
CA GLU A 270 19.87 10.58 7.15
C GLU A 270 19.18 10.91 5.82
N ASP A 271 19.16 9.98 4.86
CA ASP A 271 18.58 10.19 3.53
C ASP A 271 17.19 9.58 3.42
N HIS A 272 16.20 10.42 3.09
CA HIS A 272 14.80 10.04 3.08
C HIS A 272 14.10 10.53 1.82
N VAL A 273 13.08 9.80 1.37
CA VAL A 273 12.21 10.21 0.27
C VAL A 273 10.78 10.25 0.77
N VAL A 274 10.17 11.44 0.76
CA VAL A 274 8.75 11.64 1.06
C VAL A 274 8.01 11.92 -0.25
N VAL A 275 6.96 11.15 -0.50
CA VAL A 275 6.06 11.37 -1.65
C VAL A 275 4.80 12.04 -1.14
N PHE A 276 4.55 13.26 -1.60
CA PHE A 276 3.31 13.98 -1.32
C PHE A 276 2.32 13.88 -2.49
N ILE A 277 1.03 13.87 -2.16
CA ILE A 277 -0.04 14.15 -3.10
C ILE A 277 -0.80 15.39 -2.60
N VAL A 278 -0.70 16.49 -3.36
CA VAL A 278 -1.25 17.80 -2.97
C VAL A 278 -2.06 18.42 -4.09
N GLY A 279 -2.90 19.41 -3.78
CA GLY A 279 -3.62 20.18 -4.80
C GLY A 279 -2.67 21.07 -5.59
N GLU A 280 -3.02 21.37 -6.85
CA GLU A 280 -2.23 22.29 -7.70
C GLU A 280 -1.91 23.63 -7.01
N ARG A 281 -2.89 24.17 -6.27
CA ARG A 281 -2.77 25.45 -5.57
C ARG A 281 -1.83 25.39 -4.37
N ASP A 282 -1.69 24.21 -3.77
CA ASP A 282 -0.91 23.98 -2.55
C ASP A 282 0.58 23.76 -2.84
N VAL A 283 0.97 23.49 -4.11
CA VAL A 283 2.37 23.23 -4.49
C VAL A 283 3.32 24.34 -4.03
N LYS A 284 2.93 25.61 -4.20
CA LYS A 284 3.73 26.75 -3.76
C LYS A 284 3.82 26.84 -2.23
N GLY A 285 2.70 26.57 -1.54
CA GLY A 285 2.64 26.56 -0.08
C GLY A 285 3.49 25.44 0.53
N LEU A 286 3.47 24.24 -0.07
CA LEU A 286 4.33 23.13 0.31
C LEU A 286 5.81 23.49 0.19
N LYS A 287 6.21 24.03 -0.97
CA LYS A 287 7.60 24.41 -1.22
C LYS A 287 8.09 25.43 -0.17
N LYS A 288 7.33 26.49 0.05
CA LYS A 288 7.63 27.51 1.07
C LYS A 288 7.73 26.91 2.47
N SER A 289 6.80 26.02 2.82
CA SER A 289 6.79 25.34 4.14
C SER A 289 8.03 24.49 4.38
N ILE A 290 8.52 23.80 3.34
CA ILE A 290 9.74 22.98 3.42
C ILE A 290 10.99 23.89 3.48
N GLU A 291 11.04 24.95 2.69
CA GLU A 291 12.13 25.95 2.70
C GLU A 291 12.30 26.56 4.11
N GLU A 292 11.21 27.08 4.69
CA GLU A 292 11.24 27.65 6.05
C GLU A 292 11.68 26.62 7.10
N ALA A 293 11.21 25.37 7.00
CA ALA A 293 11.60 24.32 7.94
C ALA A 293 13.07 23.87 7.76
N SER A 294 13.55 23.85 6.52
CA SER A 294 14.95 23.55 6.17
C SER A 294 15.89 24.60 6.73
N GLU A 295 15.55 25.89 6.60
CA GLU A 295 16.30 27.00 7.20
C GLU A 295 16.34 26.90 8.72
N ALA A 296 15.22 26.55 9.36
CA ALA A 296 15.12 26.45 10.81
C ALA A 296 15.90 25.27 11.41
N ARG A 297 15.95 24.12 10.71
CA ARG A 297 16.49 22.85 11.25
C ARG A 297 17.77 22.37 10.57
N GLY A 298 18.20 23.02 9.49
CA GLY A 298 19.47 22.77 8.80
C GLY A 298 19.52 21.52 7.93
N PHE A 299 18.39 20.89 7.59
CA PHE A 299 18.37 19.75 6.67
C PHE A 299 18.44 20.22 5.21
N LYS A 300 19.05 19.42 4.33
CA LYS A 300 19.07 19.67 2.88
C LYS A 300 17.88 18.99 2.21
N PHE A 301 17.35 19.59 1.15
CA PHE A 301 16.27 18.96 0.40
C PHE A 301 16.28 19.28 -1.09
N GLU A 302 15.65 18.40 -1.87
CA GLU A 302 15.25 18.62 -3.25
C GLU A 302 13.76 18.30 -3.39
N LEU A 303 13.01 19.16 -4.10
CA LEU A 303 11.58 18.99 -4.30
C LEU A 303 11.25 18.96 -5.79
N HIS A 304 10.72 17.83 -6.27
CA HIS A 304 10.44 17.61 -7.69
C HIS A 304 8.96 17.32 -7.93
N ARG A 305 8.37 17.96 -8.94
CA ARG A 305 6.97 17.74 -9.32
C ARG A 305 6.88 16.76 -10.48
N ALA A 306 6.14 15.66 -10.30
CA ALA A 306 5.90 14.68 -11.34
C ALA A 306 5.10 15.27 -12.52
N ARG A 307 5.51 14.95 -13.74
CA ARG A 307 4.88 15.40 -15.00
C ARG A 307 4.44 14.26 -15.91
N ALA A 308 5.12 13.12 -15.83
CA ALA A 308 4.74 11.88 -16.49
C ALA A 308 5.24 10.70 -15.67
N GLY A 309 4.60 9.54 -15.78
CA GLY A 309 5.01 8.34 -15.05
C GLY A 309 4.91 7.06 -15.88
N TRP A 310 5.71 6.07 -15.48
CA TRP A 310 5.77 4.74 -16.08
C TRP A 310 5.88 3.65 -15.01
N HIS A 311 5.32 2.50 -15.31
CA HIS A 311 5.47 1.25 -14.57
C HIS A 311 5.97 0.19 -15.53
N MET A 312 7.17 -0.34 -15.32
CA MET A 312 7.79 -1.30 -16.22
C MET A 312 8.17 -2.57 -15.45
N LEU A 313 7.92 -3.73 -16.05
CA LEU A 313 8.29 -5.01 -15.47
C LEU A 313 9.72 -5.38 -15.81
N GLN A 314 10.35 -6.16 -14.94
CA GLN A 314 11.56 -6.88 -15.29
C GLN A 314 11.31 -7.73 -16.55
N ARG A 315 12.09 -7.49 -17.61
CA ARG A 315 11.93 -8.17 -18.91
C ARG A 315 12.64 -9.50 -19.00
N ARG A 316 13.79 -9.63 -18.35
CA ARG A 316 14.65 -10.82 -18.51
C ARG A 316 14.87 -11.53 -17.19
N MET A 317 14.79 -12.85 -17.27
CA MET A 317 15.46 -13.74 -16.33
C MET A 317 16.91 -13.89 -16.78
N TYR A 318 17.81 -14.11 -15.84
CA TYR A 318 19.23 -14.34 -16.13
C TYR A 318 19.69 -15.52 -15.26
N GLY A 319 20.53 -16.37 -15.84
CA GLY A 319 21.05 -17.54 -15.13
C GLY A 319 22.14 -17.16 -14.13
N LYS A 320 22.90 -16.10 -14.42
CA LYS A 320 24.00 -15.62 -13.59
C LYS A 320 23.93 -14.11 -13.37
N GLN A 321 24.41 -13.68 -12.21
CA GLN A 321 24.40 -12.26 -11.81
C GLN A 321 25.26 -11.38 -12.73
N SER A 322 26.33 -11.93 -13.29
CA SER A 322 27.18 -11.27 -14.27
C SER A 322 26.47 -10.98 -15.60
N GLU A 323 25.51 -11.81 -16.01
CA GLU A 323 24.73 -11.60 -17.24
C GLU A 323 23.79 -10.41 -17.07
N ALA A 324 23.10 -10.32 -15.93
CA ALA A 324 22.23 -9.19 -15.61
C ALA A 324 22.99 -7.86 -15.60
N TYR A 325 24.19 -7.84 -15.00
CA TYR A 325 25.08 -6.68 -15.01
C TYR A 325 25.38 -6.23 -16.45
N MET A 326 25.78 -7.16 -17.32
CA MET A 326 26.09 -6.87 -18.71
C MET A 326 24.86 -6.38 -19.49
N TYR A 327 23.68 -6.98 -19.29
CA TYR A 327 22.45 -6.56 -19.93
C TYR A 327 22.04 -5.15 -19.51
N LEU A 328 22.04 -4.86 -18.21
CA LEU A 328 21.66 -3.55 -17.69
C LEU A 328 22.62 -2.46 -18.17
N LYS A 329 23.93 -2.70 -18.04
CA LYS A 329 24.95 -1.74 -18.49
C LYS A 329 24.79 -1.43 -19.97
N LYS A 330 24.71 -2.47 -20.82
CA LYS A 330 24.50 -2.32 -22.26
C LYS A 330 23.21 -1.56 -22.57
N ALA A 331 22.10 -1.86 -21.90
CA ALA A 331 20.82 -1.21 -22.15
C ALA A 331 20.82 0.28 -21.75
N LEU A 332 21.51 0.64 -20.66
CA LEU A 332 21.65 2.03 -20.22
C LEU A 332 22.54 2.85 -21.18
N GLU A 333 23.63 2.26 -21.66
CA GLU A 333 24.59 2.90 -22.58
C GLU A 333 24.03 3.03 -24.00
N GLN A 334 23.45 1.96 -24.55
CA GLN A 334 23.07 1.85 -25.96
C GLN A 334 21.59 2.13 -26.22
N GLY A 335 20.77 2.24 -25.15
CA GLY A 335 19.32 2.34 -25.23
C GLY A 335 18.65 0.96 -25.35
N ALA A 336 17.56 0.76 -24.63
CA ALA A 336 16.73 -0.44 -24.74
C ALA A 336 15.89 -0.43 -26.03
N SER A 337 15.44 -1.60 -26.50
CA SER A 337 14.51 -1.66 -27.65
C SER A 337 13.21 -0.90 -27.34
N ASN A 338 12.70 -0.18 -28.34
CA ASN A 338 11.55 0.74 -28.24
C ASN A 338 10.22 0.11 -27.76
N GLN A 339 10.15 -1.20 -27.54
CA GLN A 339 8.96 -1.89 -27.05
C GLN A 339 8.81 -1.83 -25.52
N ALA A 340 8.98 -0.66 -24.88
CA ALA A 340 8.84 -0.60 -23.42
C ALA A 340 7.39 -0.77 -22.99
N PHE A 341 7.19 -1.75 -22.12
CA PHE A 341 5.93 -2.05 -21.49
C PHE A 341 5.72 -1.09 -20.31
N GLY A 342 4.67 -0.27 -20.37
CA GLY A 342 4.22 0.51 -19.22
C GLY A 342 3.03 1.40 -19.50
N VAL A 343 2.15 1.57 -18.50
CA VAL A 343 1.03 2.52 -18.58
C VAL A 343 1.60 3.93 -18.64
N ARG A 344 1.51 4.58 -19.80
CA ARG A 344 1.77 6.02 -19.90
C ARG A 344 0.70 6.75 -19.10
N VAL A 345 1.06 7.27 -17.93
CA VAL A 345 0.20 8.24 -17.24
C VAL A 345 0.30 9.53 -18.06
N GLY A 346 -0.71 9.79 -18.89
CA GLY A 346 -0.71 10.86 -19.92
C GLY A 346 -0.53 12.28 -19.38
N LYS A 347 -0.49 13.28 -20.28
CA LYS A 347 -0.31 14.71 -19.94
C LYS A 347 -1.23 15.13 -18.77
N LEU A 348 -0.63 15.59 -17.68
CA LEU A 348 -1.26 15.94 -16.40
C LEU A 348 -2.03 17.28 -16.39
N ASN A 349 -2.62 17.70 -17.51
CA ASN A 349 -3.47 18.90 -17.50
C ASN A 349 -4.91 18.49 -17.11
N PRO A 350 -5.43 18.92 -15.95
CA PRO A 350 -6.76 18.53 -15.52
C PRO A 350 -7.81 19.24 -16.39
N PRO A 351 -8.77 18.52 -17.01
CA PRO A 351 -10.01 19.14 -17.48
C PRO A 351 -10.77 19.71 -16.27
N SER A 352 -11.78 20.57 -16.50
CA SER A 352 -12.67 21.04 -15.44
C SER A 352 -13.19 19.85 -14.60
N ILE A 353 -12.84 19.79 -13.32
CA ILE A 353 -13.15 18.65 -12.47
C ILE A 353 -14.64 18.69 -12.14
N GLN A 354 -15.44 17.89 -12.83
CA GLN A 354 -16.87 17.80 -12.62
C GLN A 354 -17.21 16.70 -11.61
N VAL A 355 -16.76 16.81 -10.37
CA VAL A 355 -17.10 15.86 -9.28
C VAL A 355 -17.77 16.59 -8.11
N ASP A 356 -18.52 15.83 -7.31
CA ASP A 356 -19.06 16.26 -6.02
C ASP A 356 -18.56 15.34 -4.89
N LYS A 357 -18.90 15.65 -3.64
CA LYS A 357 -18.52 14.82 -2.47
C LYS A 357 -19.02 13.39 -2.55
N VAL A 358 -20.13 13.10 -3.23
CA VAL A 358 -20.64 11.73 -3.40
C VAL A 358 -19.73 10.97 -4.36
N ASP A 359 -19.36 11.60 -5.48
CA ASP A 359 -18.38 11.07 -6.44
C ASP A 359 -17.03 10.78 -5.74
N LEU A 360 -16.55 11.69 -4.90
CA LEU A 360 -15.31 11.47 -4.13
C LEU A 360 -15.41 10.32 -3.12
N LYS A 361 -16.56 10.14 -2.46
CA LYS A 361 -16.79 8.96 -1.59
C LYS A 361 -16.75 7.66 -2.38
N ILE A 362 -17.33 7.64 -3.59
CA ILE A 362 -17.26 6.49 -4.50
C ILE A 362 -15.81 6.23 -4.91
N LEU A 363 -15.05 7.26 -5.27
CA LEU A 363 -13.64 7.14 -5.62
C LEU A 363 -12.81 6.64 -4.43
N ARG A 364 -13.00 7.18 -3.22
CA ARG A 364 -12.36 6.72 -1.98
C ARG A 364 -12.62 5.23 -1.75
N LEU A 365 -13.84 4.77 -2.00
CA LEU A 365 -14.20 3.36 -1.89
C LEU A 365 -13.49 2.49 -2.95
N ILE A 366 -13.48 2.93 -4.21
CA ILE A 366 -12.76 2.26 -5.30
C ILE A 366 -11.27 2.17 -4.97
N HIS A 367 -10.70 3.25 -4.45
CA HIS A 367 -9.30 3.32 -4.05
C HIS A 367 -8.93 2.35 -2.91
N ARG A 368 -9.87 2.08 -2.01
CA ARG A 368 -9.70 1.17 -0.85
C ARG A 368 -10.04 -0.28 -1.11
N ILE A 369 -10.75 -0.61 -2.19
CA ILE A 369 -11.22 -2.00 -2.45
C ILE A 369 -10.82 -2.52 -3.83
N GLY A 370 -10.68 -1.62 -4.81
CA GLY A 370 -10.34 -1.96 -6.19
C GLY A 370 -11.49 -2.61 -6.93
N LYS A 371 -11.73 -3.89 -6.68
CA LYS A 371 -12.88 -4.64 -7.20
C LYS A 371 -14.00 -4.62 -6.19
N THR A 372 -15.10 -3.95 -6.51
CA THR A 372 -16.30 -3.97 -5.67
C THR A 372 -17.55 -4.01 -6.53
N SER A 373 -18.61 -4.65 -6.03
CA SER A 373 -19.90 -4.71 -6.74
C SER A 373 -20.63 -3.37 -6.68
N ASN A 374 -21.39 -3.03 -7.73
CA ASN A 374 -22.24 -1.84 -7.74
C ASN A 374 -23.21 -1.81 -6.55
N ARG A 375 -23.67 -2.98 -6.08
CA ARG A 375 -24.53 -3.10 -4.89
C ARG A 375 -23.85 -2.59 -3.62
N LYS A 376 -22.55 -2.87 -3.44
CA LYS A 376 -21.76 -2.41 -2.28
C LYS A 376 -21.43 -0.92 -2.38
N ILE A 377 -21.05 -0.43 -3.56
CA ILE A 377 -20.88 1.00 -3.82
C ILE A 377 -22.14 1.76 -3.45
N ARG A 378 -23.30 1.26 -3.87
CA ARG A 378 -24.61 1.82 -3.56
C ARG A 378 -24.87 1.92 -2.05
N ALA A 379 -24.65 0.83 -1.31
CA ALA A 379 -24.90 0.76 0.12
C ALA A 379 -24.02 1.75 0.92
N LEU A 380 -22.78 1.96 0.49
CA LEU A 380 -21.81 2.82 1.19
C LEU A 380 -21.88 4.29 0.73
N ALA A 381 -22.20 4.55 -0.53
CA ALA A 381 -22.37 5.90 -1.05
C ALA A 381 -23.75 6.51 -0.72
N GLY A 382 -24.72 5.68 -0.28
CA GLY A 382 -26.04 6.14 0.13
C GLY A 382 -26.93 6.63 -1.02
N VAL A 383 -26.77 6.05 -2.21
CA VAL A 383 -27.48 6.46 -3.44
C VAL A 383 -28.33 5.33 -4.03
N SER A 384 -29.21 5.63 -4.99
CA SER A 384 -30.00 4.60 -5.68
C SER A 384 -29.14 3.76 -6.64
N LYS A 385 -29.68 2.64 -7.13
CA LYS A 385 -28.99 1.78 -8.13
C LYS A 385 -28.69 2.56 -9.42
N ALA A 386 -29.72 3.22 -9.97
CA ALA A 386 -29.60 3.99 -11.20
C ALA A 386 -28.58 5.14 -11.05
N GLU A 387 -28.60 5.82 -9.91
CA GLU A 387 -27.66 6.91 -9.64
C GLU A 387 -26.22 6.42 -9.47
N THR A 388 -26.02 5.26 -8.83
CA THR A 388 -24.70 4.61 -8.74
C THR A 388 -24.14 4.29 -10.13
N GLU A 389 -24.95 3.70 -11.01
CA GLU A 389 -24.53 3.33 -12.36
C GLU A 389 -24.23 4.57 -13.22
N ARG A 390 -25.06 5.62 -13.12
CA ARG A 390 -24.85 6.90 -13.79
C ARG A 390 -23.53 7.55 -13.37
N ARG A 391 -23.26 7.61 -12.05
CA ARG A 391 -22.02 8.18 -11.50
C ARG A 391 -20.79 7.37 -11.87
N LEU A 392 -20.82 6.04 -11.78
CA LEU A 392 -19.70 5.21 -12.20
C LEU A 392 -19.40 5.34 -13.70
N ARG A 393 -20.43 5.44 -14.53
CA ARG A 393 -20.27 5.69 -15.97
C ARG A 393 -19.62 7.07 -16.21
N LYS A 394 -20.11 8.11 -15.54
CA LYS A 394 -19.53 9.46 -15.57
C LYS A 394 -18.05 9.45 -15.18
N LEU A 395 -17.70 8.84 -14.04
CA LEU A 395 -16.32 8.78 -13.53
C LEU A 395 -15.38 8.01 -14.47
N ARG A 396 -15.84 6.94 -15.11
CA ARG A 396 -15.07 6.21 -16.13
C ARG A 396 -14.89 7.02 -17.40
N ASN A 397 -15.96 7.63 -17.91
CA ASN A 397 -15.91 8.47 -19.11
C ASN A 397 -14.99 9.69 -18.94
N GLN A 398 -14.87 10.21 -17.71
CA GLN A 398 -13.93 11.28 -17.36
C GLN A 398 -12.48 10.81 -17.14
N GLY A 399 -12.22 9.50 -17.20
CA GLY A 399 -10.90 8.91 -16.95
C GLY A 399 -10.45 8.99 -15.48
N LEU A 400 -11.37 9.22 -14.54
CA LEU A 400 -11.10 9.23 -13.09
C LEU A 400 -10.99 7.82 -12.52
N VAL A 401 -11.74 6.87 -13.08
CA VAL A 401 -11.65 5.45 -12.74
C VAL A 401 -11.06 4.72 -13.93
N LEU A 402 -9.89 4.15 -13.75
CA LEU A 402 -9.20 3.36 -14.75
C LEU A 402 -9.27 1.87 -14.38
N GLU A 403 -9.32 1.02 -15.39
CA GLU A 403 -9.07 -0.40 -15.20
C GLU A 403 -7.56 -0.58 -14.99
N TYR A 404 -7.20 -1.18 -13.86
CA TYR A 404 -5.81 -1.46 -13.51
C TYR A 404 -5.53 -2.93 -13.60
N TRP A 405 -4.41 -3.18 -14.23
CA TRP A 405 -3.78 -4.45 -14.44
C TRP A 405 -2.33 -4.21 -14.06
N GLY A 406 -1.89 -4.73 -12.92
CA GLY A 406 -0.53 -4.45 -12.48
C GLY A 406 -0.09 -5.24 -11.25
N LEU A 407 1.17 -4.99 -10.89
CA LEU A 407 1.85 -5.73 -9.84
C LEU A 407 1.35 -5.33 -8.45
N THR A 408 1.46 -6.27 -7.52
CA THR A 408 1.18 -6.01 -6.11
C THR A 408 2.40 -5.64 -5.28
N GLY A 409 3.59 -5.71 -5.87
CA GLY A 409 4.84 -5.50 -5.13
C GLY A 409 5.30 -6.72 -4.33
N LEU A 410 4.66 -7.89 -4.49
CA LEU A 410 5.16 -9.16 -3.95
C LEU A 410 6.28 -9.72 -4.83
N GLY A 411 7.40 -10.11 -4.22
CA GLY A 411 8.50 -10.78 -4.91
C GLY A 411 9.16 -9.95 -6.01
N VAL A 412 9.05 -8.61 -5.94
CA VAL A 412 9.67 -7.69 -6.91
C VAL A 412 11.08 -7.28 -6.50
N GLY A 413 11.52 -7.63 -5.28
CA GLY A 413 12.85 -7.33 -4.74
C GLY A 413 12.91 -6.04 -3.92
N ALA A 414 14.12 -5.73 -3.42
CA ALA A 414 14.43 -4.57 -2.60
C ALA A 414 14.31 -3.25 -3.39
N PRO A 415 13.68 -2.20 -2.84
CA PRO A 415 13.51 -0.93 -3.52
C PRO A 415 14.79 -0.08 -3.46
N THR A 416 15.30 0.32 -4.63
CA THR A 416 16.34 1.33 -4.77
C THR A 416 15.75 2.57 -5.42
N PHE A 417 15.85 3.73 -4.76
CA PHE A 417 15.52 5.00 -5.38
C PHE A 417 16.70 5.55 -6.13
N LEU A 418 16.44 5.98 -7.37
CA LEU A 418 17.38 6.69 -8.21
C LEU A 418 16.78 8.06 -8.56
N LEU A 419 17.61 9.09 -8.42
CA LEU A 419 17.36 10.39 -9.01
C LEU A 419 18.37 10.56 -10.14
N VAL A 420 17.88 10.67 -11.36
CA VAL A 420 18.71 10.68 -12.57
C VAL A 420 18.42 11.92 -13.40
N GLU A 421 19.43 12.62 -13.87
CA GLU A 421 19.26 13.70 -14.84
C GLU A 421 18.70 13.15 -16.16
N ALA A 422 17.55 13.68 -16.57
CA ALA A 422 16.85 13.29 -17.79
C ALA A 422 16.10 14.52 -18.34
N LYS A 423 16.84 15.39 -19.04
CA LYS A 423 16.33 16.70 -19.52
C LYS A 423 15.05 16.56 -20.33
N GLU A 424 14.97 15.52 -21.16
CA GLU A 424 13.84 15.25 -22.04
C GLU A 424 13.03 14.03 -21.57
N LEU A 425 11.70 14.11 -21.78
CA LEU A 425 10.77 13.02 -21.46
C LEU A 425 11.18 11.69 -22.11
N TYR A 426 11.72 11.74 -23.33
CA TYR A 426 12.17 10.55 -24.05
C TYR A 426 13.40 9.91 -23.40
N ASP A 427 14.35 10.69 -22.88
CA ASP A 427 15.53 10.15 -22.18
C ASP A 427 15.09 9.46 -20.88
N ALA A 428 14.16 10.06 -20.14
CA ALA A 428 13.58 9.46 -18.93
C ALA A 428 12.91 8.11 -19.24
N TYR A 429 12.11 8.04 -20.32
CA TYR A 429 11.52 6.79 -20.77
C TYR A 429 12.57 5.73 -21.14
N ARG A 430 13.61 6.13 -21.89
CA ARG A 430 14.71 5.25 -22.30
C ARG A 430 15.44 4.66 -21.08
N ILE A 431 15.73 5.49 -20.07
CA ILE A 431 16.38 5.06 -18.82
C ILE A 431 15.48 4.09 -18.06
N CYS A 432 14.18 4.40 -17.90
CA CYS A 432 13.23 3.46 -17.28
C CYS A 432 13.19 2.12 -18.02
N SER A 433 13.17 2.14 -19.35
CA SER A 433 13.14 0.92 -20.15
C SER A 433 14.42 0.11 -19.98
N ALA A 434 15.58 0.75 -19.89
CA ALA A 434 16.84 0.06 -19.66
C ALA A 434 16.93 -0.56 -18.26
N LEU A 435 16.51 0.17 -17.22
CA LEU A 435 16.40 -0.35 -15.86
C LEU A 435 15.45 -1.57 -15.80
N SER A 436 14.40 -1.56 -16.63
CA SER A 436 13.41 -2.65 -16.71
C SER A 436 13.96 -3.95 -17.31
N GLU A 437 15.17 -3.97 -17.87
CA GLU A 437 15.76 -5.23 -18.35
C GLU A 437 15.99 -6.22 -17.20
N VAL A 438 16.32 -5.73 -16.01
CA VAL A 438 16.71 -6.57 -14.86
C VAL A 438 16.00 -6.25 -13.55
N SER A 439 15.15 -5.22 -13.53
CA SER A 439 14.40 -4.79 -12.35
C SER A 439 12.97 -4.42 -12.72
N THR A 440 12.07 -4.41 -11.73
CA THR A 440 10.76 -3.77 -11.91
C THR A 440 10.90 -2.28 -11.60
N VAL A 441 10.50 -1.42 -12.52
CA VAL A 441 10.79 0.03 -12.46
C VAL A 441 9.52 0.83 -12.36
N MET A 442 9.60 1.86 -11.53
CA MET A 442 8.60 2.90 -11.47
C MET A 442 9.25 4.24 -11.61
N GLY A 443 9.00 4.91 -12.73
CA GLY A 443 9.59 6.20 -13.03
C GLY A 443 8.56 7.30 -13.00
N SER A 444 8.98 8.47 -12.55
CA SER A 444 8.29 9.73 -12.80
C SER A 444 9.28 10.77 -13.32
N TRP A 445 9.03 11.26 -14.52
CA TRP A 445 9.76 12.41 -15.06
C TRP A 445 9.19 13.68 -14.44
N CYS A 446 10.07 14.56 -13.96
CA CYS A 446 9.71 15.76 -13.23
C CYS A 446 10.04 17.03 -14.04
N ASP A 447 9.38 18.14 -13.72
CA ASP A 447 9.59 19.41 -14.43
C ASP A 447 10.99 20.02 -14.27
N SER A 448 11.75 19.59 -13.27
CA SER A 448 13.17 19.94 -13.11
C SER A 448 14.10 19.17 -14.07
N GLY A 449 13.58 18.39 -15.02
CA GLY A 449 14.40 17.62 -15.96
C GLY A 449 15.09 16.42 -15.31
N VAL A 450 14.48 15.84 -14.28
CA VAL A 450 14.98 14.64 -13.59
C VAL A 450 13.98 13.51 -13.68
N LEU A 451 14.50 12.28 -13.70
CA LEU A 451 13.76 11.06 -13.49
C LEU A 451 13.93 10.65 -12.03
N ALA A 452 12.83 10.68 -11.27
CA ALA A 452 12.73 10.03 -9.97
C ALA A 452 12.19 8.63 -10.19
N CYS A 453 12.96 7.59 -9.89
CA CYS A 453 12.49 6.23 -10.05
C CYS A 453 12.79 5.31 -8.87
N ILE A 454 11.89 4.36 -8.64
CA ILE A 454 12.08 3.26 -7.69
C ILE A 454 12.26 1.99 -8.52
N CYS A 455 13.40 1.35 -8.36
CA CYS A 455 13.75 0.08 -8.98
C CYS A 455 13.68 -1.01 -7.92
N TYR A 456 12.82 -2.00 -8.13
CA TYR A 456 12.72 -3.18 -7.31
C TYR A 456 13.60 -4.27 -7.91
N THR A 457 14.63 -4.65 -7.18
CA THR A 457 15.67 -5.58 -7.63
C THR A 457 15.84 -6.68 -6.58
N PRO A 458 15.86 -7.97 -6.96
CA PRO A 458 16.16 -9.07 -6.02
C PRO A 458 17.35 -8.76 -5.11
N SER A 459 17.28 -9.04 -3.81
CA SER A 459 18.37 -8.72 -2.88
C SER A 459 19.72 -9.33 -3.30
N SER A 460 19.68 -10.54 -3.84
CA SER A 460 20.85 -11.23 -4.41
C SER A 460 21.53 -10.45 -5.54
N MET A 461 20.81 -9.57 -6.22
CA MET A 461 21.25 -8.85 -7.42
C MET A 461 21.63 -7.39 -7.16
N LEU A 462 21.40 -6.91 -5.94
CA LEU A 462 21.54 -5.52 -5.58
C LEU A 462 22.96 -4.98 -5.87
N THR A 463 24.00 -5.75 -5.54
CA THR A 463 25.41 -5.35 -5.78
C THR A 463 25.69 -5.12 -7.27
N TYR A 464 25.21 -6.01 -8.15
CA TYR A 464 25.45 -5.94 -9.59
C TYR A 464 24.63 -4.83 -10.24
N PHE A 465 23.37 -4.69 -9.84
CA PHE A 465 22.51 -3.58 -10.25
C PHE A 465 23.14 -2.24 -9.90
N THR A 466 23.53 -2.09 -8.63
CA THR A 466 24.16 -0.90 -8.06
C THR A 466 25.43 -0.51 -8.82
N ARG A 467 26.25 -1.50 -9.18
CA ARG A 467 27.46 -1.29 -9.96
C ARG A 467 27.15 -0.84 -11.39
N ALA A 468 26.25 -1.54 -12.10
CA ALA A 468 25.89 -1.21 -13.48
C ALA A 468 25.28 0.20 -13.61
N VAL A 469 24.37 0.56 -12.71
CA VAL A 469 23.74 1.89 -12.68
C VAL A 469 24.80 2.97 -12.46
N LYS A 470 25.71 2.79 -11.50
CA LYS A 470 26.78 3.76 -11.22
C LYS A 470 27.72 3.93 -12.41
N GLU A 471 28.17 2.83 -13.02
CA GLU A 471 29.10 2.88 -14.15
C GLU A 471 28.46 3.46 -15.42
N ALA A 472 27.21 3.10 -15.73
CA ALA A 472 26.56 3.50 -16.98
C ALA A 472 25.95 4.91 -16.94
N LEU A 473 25.41 5.34 -15.80
CA LEU A 473 24.82 6.68 -15.68
C LEU A 473 25.86 7.75 -15.31
N GLY A 474 26.95 7.37 -14.63
CA GLY A 474 28.00 8.31 -14.22
C GLY A 474 27.44 9.54 -13.53
N ASP A 475 27.80 10.73 -14.03
CA ASP A 475 27.39 12.01 -13.48
C ASP A 475 25.87 12.30 -13.61
N LYS A 476 25.16 11.59 -14.51
CA LYS A 476 23.70 11.70 -14.58
C LYS A 476 23.02 11.12 -13.35
N LEU A 477 23.67 10.23 -12.59
CA LEU A 477 23.12 9.68 -11.36
C LEU A 477 23.30 10.66 -10.21
N LEU A 478 22.27 11.45 -9.92
CA LEU A 478 22.29 12.50 -8.90
C LEU A 478 22.20 11.92 -7.49
N LYS A 479 21.29 10.97 -7.28
CA LYS A 479 21.17 10.23 -6.01
C LYS A 479 20.86 8.77 -6.25
N ARG A 480 21.36 7.93 -5.34
CA ARG A 480 20.99 6.52 -5.20
C ARG A 480 20.82 6.19 -3.73
N ILE A 481 19.63 5.77 -3.36
CA ILE A 481 19.29 5.43 -1.98
C ILE A 481 18.73 4.01 -2.00
N LEU A 482 19.38 3.09 -1.29
CA LEU A 482 18.74 1.81 -0.97
C LEU A 482 17.71 2.11 0.11
N LEU A 483 16.46 1.79 -0.17
CA LEU A 483 15.35 2.21 0.67
C LEU A 483 14.77 1.05 1.45
N ARG A 484 14.24 1.39 2.61
CA ARG A 484 13.22 0.64 3.32
C ARG A 484 11.94 1.46 3.28
N GLU A 485 10.77 0.81 3.21
CA GLU A 485 9.51 1.53 3.42
C GLU A 485 9.53 2.12 4.84
N ALA A 486 9.12 3.38 4.99
CA ALA A 486 8.96 4.03 6.28
C ALA A 486 7.47 4.02 6.64
N GLY A 487 7.03 2.83 7.00
CA GLY A 487 5.80 2.55 7.69
C GLY A 487 4.53 2.96 6.93
N PRO A 488 3.44 3.11 7.65
CA PRO A 488 2.14 3.45 7.08
C PRO A 488 2.02 4.93 6.70
N SER A 489 1.36 5.24 5.58
CA SER A 489 1.14 6.64 5.17
C SER A 489 -0.31 7.10 5.27
N GLY A 490 -0.54 8.32 5.71
CA GLY A 490 -1.83 8.96 5.98
C GLY A 490 -2.68 9.16 4.74
N TRP A 491 -2.17 8.89 3.55
CA TRP A 491 -2.89 9.10 2.31
C TRP A 491 -4.13 8.22 2.14
N ASP A 492 -5.22 8.89 1.80
CA ASP A 492 -6.43 8.36 1.20
C ASP A 492 -7.06 9.49 0.39
N ILE A 493 -8.07 9.23 -0.45
CA ILE A 493 -8.76 10.30 -1.17
C ILE A 493 -9.42 11.24 -0.16
N PRO A 494 -8.93 12.47 0.07
CA PRO A 494 -9.19 13.21 1.30
C PRO A 494 -10.46 14.06 1.17
N VAL A 495 -11.63 13.40 1.14
CA VAL A 495 -12.96 14.01 0.84
C VAL A 495 -13.25 15.24 1.70
N GLU A 496 -12.78 15.23 2.95
CA GLU A 496 -12.91 16.31 3.92
C GLU A 496 -12.19 17.63 3.50
N TYR A 497 -11.18 17.56 2.64
CA TYR A 497 -10.46 18.72 2.10
C TYR A 497 -11.02 19.20 0.75
N TRP A 498 -12.13 18.62 0.27
CA TRP A 498 -12.76 19.05 -0.98
C TRP A 498 -13.64 20.28 -0.80
N ARG A 499 -13.33 21.32 -1.57
CA ARG A 499 -14.12 22.55 -1.67
C ARG A 499 -15.05 22.52 -2.88
N GLU A 500 -16.35 22.50 -2.61
CA GLU A 500 -17.39 22.39 -3.64
C GLU A 500 -17.56 23.67 -4.47
N ASP A 501 -17.29 24.83 -3.87
CA ASP A 501 -17.43 26.15 -4.48
C ASP A 501 -16.38 26.41 -5.56
N VAL A 502 -15.14 25.97 -5.31
CA VAL A 502 -14.01 26.12 -6.25
C VAL A 502 -13.64 24.83 -6.98
N LYS A 503 -14.33 23.72 -6.69
CA LYS A 503 -14.11 22.38 -7.28
C LYS A 503 -12.65 21.95 -7.22
N SER A 504 -12.02 22.12 -6.06
CA SER A 504 -10.62 21.72 -5.82
C SER A 504 -10.40 21.24 -4.40
N PHE A 505 -9.28 20.55 -4.17
CA PHE A 505 -8.79 20.31 -2.82
C PHE A 505 -8.13 21.58 -2.28
N ASP A 506 -8.19 21.75 -0.96
CA ASP A 506 -7.53 22.82 -0.21
C ASP A 506 -6.79 22.19 0.97
N PHE A 507 -5.45 22.14 0.86
CA PHE A 507 -4.59 21.58 1.89
C PHE A 507 -3.76 22.65 2.60
N SER A 508 -4.14 23.93 2.51
CA SER A 508 -3.41 25.06 3.10
C SER A 508 -3.04 24.83 4.58
N GLY A 509 -4.01 24.45 5.42
CA GLY A 509 -3.77 24.13 6.83
C GLY A 509 -2.93 22.86 7.08
N VAL A 510 -2.80 21.97 6.09
CA VAL A 510 -1.91 20.81 6.16
C VAL A 510 -0.48 21.21 5.83
N MET A 511 -0.27 22.18 4.93
CA MET A 511 1.08 22.69 4.62
C MET A 511 1.74 23.32 5.86
N GLU A 512 0.95 24.02 6.69
CA GLU A 512 1.42 24.56 7.97
C GLU A 512 1.83 23.45 8.95
N GLN A 513 1.12 22.32 8.97
CA GLN A 513 1.49 21.15 9.77
C GLN A 513 2.78 20.52 9.26
N VAL A 514 2.95 20.38 7.93
CA VAL A 514 4.22 19.92 7.32
C VAL A 514 5.37 20.78 7.82
N ARG A 515 5.23 22.12 7.77
CA ARG A 515 6.24 23.04 8.29
C ARG A 515 6.52 22.80 9.77
N SER A 516 5.48 22.74 10.60
CA SER A 516 5.62 22.58 12.06
C SER A 516 6.33 21.28 12.45
N ILE A 517 5.99 20.17 11.80
CA ILE A 517 6.60 18.87 12.05
C ILE A 517 8.07 18.88 11.60
N LEU A 518 8.33 19.36 10.38
CA LEU A 518 9.69 19.44 9.86
C LEU A 518 10.57 20.40 10.67
N ALA A 519 10.03 21.51 11.16
CA ALA A 519 10.75 22.46 12.02
C ALA A 519 10.95 21.96 13.47
N GLY A 520 10.28 20.87 13.88
CA GLY A 520 10.37 20.31 15.23
C GLY A 520 9.57 21.07 16.30
N SER A 521 8.54 21.83 15.90
CA SER A 521 7.69 22.62 16.80
C SER A 521 6.45 21.84 17.31
N SER A 522 6.29 20.58 16.92
CA SER A 522 5.08 19.78 17.16
C SER A 522 4.87 19.33 18.62
N GLY A 523 5.89 19.43 19.49
CA GLY A 523 5.81 19.04 20.90
C GLY A 523 4.71 19.75 21.72
N ASP A 524 4.34 20.98 21.37
CA ASP A 524 3.31 21.77 22.08
C ASP A 524 1.96 21.86 21.35
N ALA A 525 1.91 21.54 20.05
CA ALA A 525 0.72 21.69 19.24
C ALA A 525 -0.14 20.41 19.20
N TYR A 526 0.49 19.23 19.24
CA TYR A 526 -0.23 17.95 19.20
C TYR A 526 -1.13 17.76 20.43
N SER A 527 -0.70 18.23 21.60
CA SER A 527 -1.50 18.21 22.84
C SER A 527 -2.71 19.16 22.80
N ARG A 528 -2.62 20.29 22.09
CA ARG A 528 -3.72 21.26 21.96
C ARG A 528 -4.75 20.87 20.91
N VAL A 529 -4.33 20.28 19.79
CA VAL A 529 -5.26 19.88 18.71
C VAL A 529 -6.07 18.65 19.11
N VAL A 530 -5.44 17.60 19.66
CA VAL A 530 -6.14 16.40 20.16
C VAL A 530 -7.00 16.73 21.39
N GLY A 531 -6.56 17.66 22.24
CA GLY A 531 -7.34 18.17 23.37
C GLY A 531 -8.60 18.95 22.95
N SER A 532 -8.59 19.61 21.78
CA SER A 532 -9.72 20.41 21.29
C SER A 532 -10.78 19.58 20.55
N THR A 533 -10.37 18.58 19.75
CA THR A 533 -11.29 17.68 19.04
C THR A 533 -11.97 16.68 19.97
N CYS A 534 -11.29 16.23 21.04
CA CYS A 534 -11.92 15.38 22.07
C CYS A 534 -12.92 16.15 22.96
N ARG A 535 -12.67 17.44 23.27
CA ARG A 535 -13.63 18.25 24.05
C ARG A 535 -14.87 18.66 23.26
N ALA A 536 -14.75 18.88 21.95
CA ALA A 536 -15.89 19.22 21.10
C ALA A 536 -16.81 18.01 20.83
N ALA A 537 -16.29 16.78 20.92
CA ALA A 537 -17.08 15.56 20.77
C ALA A 537 -17.79 15.13 22.08
N LEU A 538 -17.24 15.50 23.25
CA LEU A 538 -17.82 15.18 24.56
C LEU A 538 -18.81 16.24 25.08
N SER A 539 -18.88 17.43 24.49
CA SER A 539 -19.86 18.47 24.86
C SER A 539 -21.17 18.43 24.06
N LYS A 540 -21.33 17.44 23.17
CA LYS A 540 -22.54 17.19 22.38
C LYS A 540 -23.02 15.73 22.42
N ALA A 541 -22.67 14.99 23.47
CA ALA A 541 -23.23 13.67 23.77
C ALA A 541 -24.24 13.81 24.92
#